data_AF-A0A1C6TRT2-F1
#
_entry.id   AF-A0A1C6TRT2-F1
#
_cell.length_a   1.000
_cell.length_b   1.000
_cell.length_c   1.000
_cell.angle_alpha   90.00
_cell.angle_beta   90.00
_cell.angle_gamma   90.00
#
_symmetry.space_group_name_H-M   'P 1'
#
loop_
_entity.id
_entity.type
_entity.pdbx_description
1 polymer ?
#
loop_
_entity_poly.entity_id
_entity_poly.type
_entity_poly.pdbx_seq_one_letter_code
_entity_poly.pdbx_strand_id
1 'polypeptide(L)'
;MFTFDGRPIPVDGEQTIAAALLAAGIRSWRRTRVEGRPRGAFCGIGVCFDCLVRVNGVPSRRACLVTARPGDVVEPQDEGRERA
;
A
#
# COMPACT_ATOMS: atom_id res chain seq x y z
N MET A 1 -7.99 -7.54 -11.17
CA MET A 1 -6.61 -7.35 -10.66
C MET A 1 -6.27 -5.87 -10.65
N PHE A 2 -5.38 -5.46 -9.75
CA PHE A 2 -4.69 -4.17 -9.76
C PHE A 2 -3.17 -4.43 -9.86
N THR A 3 -2.36 -3.39 -10.04
CA THR A 3 -0.89 -3.54 -10.00
C THR A 3 -0.31 -2.95 -8.73
N PHE A 4 0.62 -3.66 -8.10
CA PHE A 4 1.42 -3.16 -6.99
C PHE A 4 2.90 -3.19 -7.37
N ASP A 5 3.51 -2.02 -7.54
CA ASP A 5 4.93 -1.91 -7.95
C ASP A 5 5.20 -2.73 -9.24
N GLY A 6 4.32 -2.55 -10.23
CA GLY A 6 4.34 -3.30 -11.50
C GLY A 6 3.89 -4.77 -11.41
N ARG A 7 3.70 -5.34 -10.21
CA ARG A 7 3.27 -6.74 -10.05
C ARG A 7 1.75 -6.86 -10.04
N PRO A 8 1.14 -7.78 -10.80
CA PRO A 8 -0.30 -7.97 -10.77
C PRO A 8 -0.74 -8.60 -9.44
N ILE A 9 -1.75 -7.99 -8.81
CA ILE A 9 -2.38 -8.48 -7.57
C ILE A 9 -3.85 -8.81 -7.87
N PRO A 10 -4.30 -10.06 -7.61
CA PRO A 10 -5.70 -10.43 -7.71
C PRO A 10 -6.59 -9.55 -6.82
N VAL A 11 -7.80 -9.28 -7.30
CA VAL A 11 -8.84 -8.59 -6.52
C VAL A 11 -9.95 -9.58 -6.32
N ASP A 12 -10.14 -10.01 -5.07
CA ASP A 12 -11.24 -10.88 -4.68
C ASP A 12 -12.31 -10.04 -3.99
N GLY A 13 -13.43 -9.80 -4.67
CA GLY A 13 -14.56 -9.05 -4.14
C GLY A 13 -14.23 -7.60 -3.73
N GLU A 14 -14.89 -7.13 -2.67
CA GLU A 14 -14.78 -5.74 -2.16
C GLU A 14 -13.67 -5.57 -1.11
N GLN A 15 -12.55 -6.27 -1.28
CA GLN A 15 -11.44 -6.19 -0.35
C GLN A 15 -10.66 -4.87 -0.47
N THR A 16 -10.02 -4.48 0.64
CA THR A 16 -9.12 -3.31 0.64
C THR A 16 -7.79 -3.63 -0.04
N ILE A 17 -7.08 -2.59 -0.49
CA ILE A 17 -5.71 -2.74 -1.02
C ILE A 17 -4.83 -3.46 0.01
N ALA A 18 -4.92 -3.10 1.29
CA ALA A 18 -4.14 -3.78 2.33
C ALA A 18 -4.50 -5.26 2.45
N ALA A 19 -5.79 -5.62 2.43
CA ALA A 19 -6.22 -7.00 2.49
C ALA A 19 -5.69 -7.81 1.29
N ALA A 20 -5.76 -7.24 0.09
CA ALA A 20 -5.25 -7.88 -1.12
C ALA A 20 -3.72 -8.09 -1.08
N LEU A 21 -2.96 -7.09 -0.63
CA LEU A 21 -1.50 -7.22 -0.46
C LEU A 21 -1.13 -8.28 0.58
N LEU A 22 -1.85 -8.33 1.70
CA LEU A 22 -1.66 -9.36 2.73
C LEU A 22 -1.97 -10.75 2.19
N ALA A 23 -3.06 -10.92 1.44
CA ALA A 23 -3.41 -12.19 0.79
C ALA A 23 -2.35 -12.63 -0.23
N ALA A 24 -1.73 -11.68 -0.93
CA ALA A 24 -0.58 -11.92 -1.82
C ALA A 24 0.75 -12.15 -1.07
N GLY A 25 0.74 -12.22 0.27
CA GLY A 25 1.93 -12.46 1.10
C GLY A 25 2.83 -11.23 1.31
N ILE A 26 2.43 -10.06 0.83
CA ILE A 26 3.17 -8.81 0.96
C ILE A 26 2.84 -8.17 2.31
N ARG A 27 3.78 -8.21 3.26
CA ARG A 27 3.58 -7.69 4.63
C ARG A 27 4.17 -6.30 4.86
N SER A 28 5.09 -5.87 3.99
CA SER A 28 5.75 -4.57 4.08
C SER A 28 5.82 -3.95 2.69
N TRP A 29 5.41 -2.68 2.58
CA TRP A 29 5.37 -1.94 1.33
C TRP A 29 5.84 -0.48 1.47
N ARG A 30 6.29 -0.08 2.65
CA ARG A 30 7.08 1.14 2.84
C ARG A 30 8.05 0.96 3.99
N ARG A 31 8.90 1.96 4.20
CA ARG A 31 9.82 2.00 5.35
C ARG A 31 9.66 3.31 6.12
N THR A 32 9.93 3.29 7.42
CA THR A 32 10.00 4.52 8.21
C THR A 32 11.16 5.39 7.73
N ARG A 33 10.97 6.71 7.73
CA ARG A 33 11.97 7.67 7.25
C ARG A 33 13.33 7.60 7.95
N VAL A 34 13.34 7.46 9.27
CA VAL A 34 14.59 7.57 10.07
C VAL A 34 15.33 6.24 10.13
N GLU A 35 14.67 5.19 10.62
CA GLU A 35 15.32 3.91 10.90
C GLU A 35 15.13 2.86 9.80
N GLY A 36 14.46 3.21 8.69
CA GLY A 36 14.23 2.28 7.58
C GLY A 36 13.42 1.03 7.93
N ARG A 37 12.70 1.03 9.06
CA ARG A 37 11.94 -0.13 9.56
C ARG A 37 10.79 -0.46 8.60
N PRO A 38 10.56 -1.74 8.29
CA PRO A 38 9.48 -2.16 7.40
C PRO A 38 8.12 -1.78 7.98
N ARG A 39 7.22 -1.29 7.12
CA ARG A 39 5.86 -0.88 7.46
C ARG A 39 4.87 -1.37 6.41
N GLY A 40 3.66 -1.67 6.89
CA GLY A 40 2.55 -2.18 6.11
C GLY A 40 1.25 -2.07 6.92
N ALA A 41 0.31 -2.99 6.69
CA ALA A 41 -0.91 -3.05 7.49
C ALA A 41 -0.61 -3.45 8.93
N PHE A 42 -1.16 -2.69 9.88
CA PHE A 42 -1.10 -2.97 11.31
C PHE A 42 -2.48 -2.86 11.94
N CYS A 43 -3.01 -1.63 12.11
CA CYS A 43 -4.28 -1.44 12.81
C CYS A 43 -5.54 -1.83 12.00
N GLY A 44 -5.45 -1.90 10.67
CA GLY A 44 -6.61 -2.16 9.79
C GLY A 44 -7.69 -1.05 9.73
N ILE A 45 -7.71 -0.13 10.69
CA ILE A 45 -8.76 0.90 10.85
C ILE A 45 -8.31 2.32 10.47
N GLY A 46 -7.07 2.47 10.00
CA GLY A 46 -6.55 3.74 9.48
C GLY A 46 -6.04 4.76 10.50
N VAL A 47 -5.82 4.37 11.76
CA VAL A 47 -5.30 5.28 12.82
C VAL A 47 -3.76 5.32 12.89
N CYS A 48 -3.06 4.25 12.48
CA CYS A 48 -1.59 4.15 12.66
C CYS A 48 -0.74 4.81 11.56
N PHE A 49 -1.30 5.07 10.38
CA PHE A 49 -0.58 5.59 9.21
C PHE A 49 0.63 4.74 8.73
N ASP A 50 0.76 3.49 9.15
CA ASP A 50 1.88 2.64 8.68
C ASP A 50 1.65 2.05 7.28
N CYS A 51 0.39 1.96 6.83
CA CYS A 51 -0.02 1.31 5.59
C CYS A 51 -0.09 2.24 4.37
N LEU A 52 0.67 3.35 4.36
CA LEU A 52 0.58 4.34 3.28
C LEU A 52 1.04 3.77 1.94
N VAL A 53 0.30 4.12 0.88
CA VAL A 53 0.57 3.80 -0.52
C VAL A 53 0.21 5.01 -1.39
N ARG A 54 0.73 5.01 -2.62
CA ARG A 54 0.21 5.86 -3.71
C ARG A 54 -0.81 5.06 -4.51
N VAL A 55 -1.96 5.64 -4.82
CA VAL A 55 -3.01 5.00 -5.63
C VAL A 55 -3.36 5.94 -6.77
N ASN A 56 -3.14 5.48 -8.01
CA ASN A 56 -3.40 6.24 -9.24
C ASN A 56 -2.75 7.63 -9.18
N GLY A 57 -1.48 7.69 -8.77
CA GLY A 57 -0.72 8.94 -8.60
C GLY A 57 -0.96 9.68 -7.28
N VAL A 58 -2.07 9.42 -6.57
CA VAL A 58 -2.42 10.13 -5.33
C VAL A 58 -1.67 9.54 -4.13
N PRO A 59 -0.78 10.31 -3.45
CA PRO A 59 0.04 9.81 -2.35
C PRO A 59 -0.75 9.70 -1.04
N SER A 60 -0.09 9.12 -0.03
CA SER A 60 -0.54 9.15 1.37
C SER A 60 -1.93 8.53 1.59
N ARG A 61 -2.30 7.55 0.76
CA ARG A 61 -3.54 6.79 0.92
C ARG A 61 -3.31 5.67 1.92
N ARG A 62 -4.23 5.51 2.86
CA ARG A 62 -4.20 4.40 3.82
C ARG A 62 -4.74 3.16 3.13
N ALA A 63 -3.86 2.21 2.77
CA ALA A 63 -4.24 1.01 2.03
C ALA A 63 -5.36 0.20 2.73
N CYS A 64 -5.45 0.27 4.06
CA CYS A 64 -6.50 -0.38 4.84
C CYS A 64 -7.89 0.26 4.73
N LEU A 65 -8.01 1.46 4.17
CA LEU A 65 -9.29 2.16 4.00
C LEU A 65 -9.69 2.34 2.52
N VAL A 66 -8.85 1.88 1.59
CA VAL A 66 -9.12 2.01 0.16
C VAL A 66 -9.51 0.64 -0.38
N THR A 67 -10.73 0.52 -0.91
CA THR A 67 -11.19 -0.65 -1.67
C THR A 67 -10.34 -0.79 -2.94
N ALA A 68 -9.79 -1.98 -3.18
CA ALA A 68 -9.03 -2.26 -4.39
C ALA A 68 -9.99 -2.38 -5.59
N ARG A 69 -9.72 -1.65 -6.67
CA ARG A 69 -10.52 -1.72 -7.90
C ARG A 69 -9.72 -2.33 -9.03
N PRO A 70 -10.37 -3.10 -9.94
CA PRO A 70 -9.71 -3.55 -11.16
C PRO A 70 -9.10 -2.37 -11.92
N GLY A 71 -7.82 -2.50 -12.30
CA GLY A 71 -7.08 -1.48 -13.03
C GLY A 71 -6.41 -0.41 -12.17
N ASP A 72 -6.56 -0.43 -10.84
CA ASP A 72 -5.79 0.48 -9.98
C ASP A 72 -4.28 0.27 -10.16
N VAL A 73 -3.53 1.37 -10.16
CA VAL A 73 -2.07 1.38 -10.09
C VAL A 73 -1.69 1.81 -8.69
N VAL A 74 -1.06 0.89 -7.95
CA VAL A 74 -0.67 1.08 -6.56
C VAL A 74 0.84 0.97 -6.45
N GLU A 75 1.45 1.90 -5.72
CA GLU A 75 2.90 1.95 -5.54
C GLU A 75 3.24 2.09 -4.05
N PRO A 76 4.40 1.55 -3.62
CA PRO A 76 5.01 1.89 -2.34
C PRO A 76 4.98 3.39 -2.10
N GLN A 77 4.62 3.80 -0.89
CA GLN A 77 4.85 5.18 -0.48
C GLN A 77 6.33 5.30 -0.07
N ASP A 78 7.14 5.79 -0.99
CA ASP A 78 8.50 6.25 -0.67
C ASP A 78 8.43 7.65 -0.07
N GLU A 79 8.67 7.74 1.23
CA GLU A 79 8.81 9.01 1.94
C GLU A 79 10.30 9.41 2.07
N GLY A 80 11.02 9.37 0.95
CA GLY A 80 12.31 10.04 0.80
C GLY A 80 13.43 9.25 0.11
N ARG A 81 13.63 9.53 -1.19
CA ARG A 81 14.88 10.14 -1.71
C ARG A 81 14.59 10.75 -3.08
N GLU A 82 14.03 11.95 -3.07
CA GLU A 82 14.11 12.85 -4.23
C GLU A 82 14.37 14.26 -3.71
N ARG A 83 15.64 14.49 -3.39
CA ARG A 83 16.45 15.74 -3.40
C ARG A 83 17.86 15.34 -2.97
N ALA A 84 18.63 14.82 -3.94
CA ALA A 84 20.08 15.02 -3.93
C ALA A 84 20.37 16.45 -4.39
#